data_AF-A0A151N5Z3-F1
#
_entry.id   AF-A0A151N5Z3-F1
#
_cell.length_a   1.000
_cell.length_b   1.000
_cell.length_c   1.000
_cell.angle_alpha   90.00
_cell.angle_beta   90.00
_cell.angle_gamma   90.00
#
_symmetry.space_group_name_H-M   'P 1'
#
loop_
_entity.id
_entity.type
_entity.pdbx_description
1 polymer ?
#
loop_
_entity_poly.entity_id
_entity_poly.type
_entity_poly.pdbx_seq_one_letter_code
_entity_poly.pdbx_strand_id
1 'polypeptide(L)'
;MMGAALQNIDRLLAMPHGCGEQNMVRFAPNIYIQQYLEKSGQLTPEIRDKAQGFLKSGYQRELKYKHDDGSYSAFGKSDATGNTWLTAFVVKCFGQARPYIFIDQQHIEDALKWLQQHQMESGCFQSVGKLLNNALQV
;
A
#
# COMPACT_ATOMS: atom_id res chain seq x y z
N MET A 1 -22.18 -17.14 -10.52
CA MET A 1 -20.82 -17.69 -10.39
C MET A 1 -19.90 -16.87 -9.47
N MET A 2 -20.40 -16.27 -8.37
CA MET A 2 -19.56 -15.61 -7.36
C MET A 2 -19.43 -16.40 -6.04
N GLY A 3 -20.24 -17.45 -5.82
CA GLY A 3 -20.32 -18.12 -4.52
C GLY A 3 -19.05 -18.86 -4.04
N ALA A 4 -18.25 -19.42 -4.94
CA ALA A 4 -17.10 -20.26 -4.54
C ALA A 4 -15.86 -19.45 -4.13
N ALA A 5 -15.58 -18.31 -4.79
CA ALA A 5 -14.47 -17.43 -4.41
C ALA A 5 -14.73 -16.74 -3.06
N LEU A 6 -16.01 -16.50 -2.72
CA LEU A 6 -16.42 -15.79 -1.50
C LEU A 6 -16.31 -16.67 -0.23
N GLN A 7 -16.44 -17.99 -0.35
CA GLN A 7 -16.40 -18.91 0.81
C GLN A 7 -15.02 -19.04 1.48
N ASN A 8 -13.95 -18.48 0.90
CA ASN A 8 -12.59 -18.57 1.44
C ASN A 8 -11.80 -17.26 1.23
N ILE A 9 -12.49 -16.12 1.28
CA ILE A 9 -11.85 -14.81 1.08
C ILE A 9 -10.74 -14.53 2.10
N ASP A 10 -10.84 -15.10 3.31
CA ASP A 10 -9.81 -15.04 4.34
C ASP A 10 -8.48 -15.71 3.94
N ARG A 11 -8.52 -16.68 3.01
CA ARG A 11 -7.32 -17.32 2.44
C ARG A 11 -6.57 -16.41 1.46
N LEU A 12 -7.22 -15.34 0.99
CA LEU A 12 -6.59 -14.33 0.15
C LEU A 12 -5.79 -13.32 0.98
N LEU A 13 -5.95 -13.31 2.32
CA LEU A 13 -5.07 -12.55 3.20
C LEU A 13 -3.65 -13.07 3.07
N ALA A 14 -2.74 -12.17 2.72
CA ALA A 14 -1.35 -12.51 2.44
C ALA A 14 -0.42 -11.62 3.26
N MET A 15 0.56 -12.24 3.92
CA MET A 15 1.58 -11.51 4.67
C MET A 15 2.46 -10.70 3.71
N PRO A 16 2.58 -9.36 3.90
CA PRO A 16 3.40 -8.52 3.05
C PRO A 16 4.89 -8.88 3.13
N HIS A 17 5.53 -9.00 1.96
CA HIS A 17 6.95 -9.28 1.84
C HIS A 17 7.53 -8.90 0.47
N GLY A 18 8.85 -9.00 0.35
CA GLY A 18 9.60 -8.59 -0.84
C GLY A 18 10.19 -7.19 -0.71
N CYS A 19 10.48 -6.57 -1.86
CA CYS A 19 10.82 -5.15 -2.02
C CYS A 19 9.57 -4.26 -1.84
N GLY A 20 9.70 -2.93 -1.87
CA GLY A 20 8.59 -2.00 -1.64
C GLY A 20 7.38 -2.26 -2.54
N GLU A 21 7.60 -2.44 -3.84
CA GLU A 21 6.53 -2.78 -4.78
C GLU A 21 5.80 -4.08 -4.38
N GLN A 22 6.56 -5.15 -4.14
CA GLN A 22 6.03 -6.47 -3.79
C GLN A 22 5.33 -6.49 -2.41
N ASN A 23 5.82 -5.66 -1.49
CA ASN A 23 5.21 -5.47 -0.19
C ASN A 23 3.82 -4.82 -0.35
N MET A 24 3.72 -3.74 -1.14
CA MET A 24 2.47 -3.03 -1.36
C MET A 24 1.42 -3.84 -2.14
N VAL A 25 1.87 -4.67 -3.09
CA VAL A 25 1.00 -5.61 -3.82
C VAL A 25 0.28 -6.58 -2.90
N ARG A 26 0.92 -6.97 -1.79
CA ARG A 26 0.32 -7.85 -0.78
C ARG A 26 -0.39 -7.07 0.33
N PHE A 27 0.07 -5.86 0.62
CA PHE A 27 -0.57 -4.97 1.59
C PHE A 27 -1.98 -4.55 1.16
N ALA A 28 -2.13 -4.04 -0.06
CA ALA A 28 -3.38 -3.45 -0.53
C ALA A 28 -4.58 -4.42 -0.50
N PRO A 29 -4.46 -5.69 -0.96
CA PRO A 29 -5.57 -6.65 -0.89
C PRO A 29 -6.09 -6.89 0.52
N ASN A 30 -5.23 -6.88 1.55
CA ASN A 30 -5.67 -7.08 2.94
C ASN A 30 -6.69 -6.01 3.38
N ILE A 31 -6.54 -4.76 2.91
CA ILE A 31 -7.48 -3.66 3.19
C ILE A 31 -8.86 -3.97 2.59
N TYR A 32 -8.89 -4.32 1.31
CA TYR A 32 -10.14 -4.54 0.58
C TYR A 32 -10.85 -5.82 1.01
N ILE A 33 -10.09 -6.87 1.35
CA ILE A 33 -10.62 -8.11 1.91
C ILE A 33 -11.29 -7.84 3.26
N GLN A 34 -10.62 -7.14 4.18
CA GLN A 34 -11.20 -6.79 5.47
C GLN A 34 -12.46 -5.92 5.29
N GLN A 35 -12.40 -4.91 4.41
CA GLN A 35 -13.54 -4.04 4.10
C GLN A 35 -14.73 -4.83 3.53
N TYR A 36 -14.48 -5.78 2.64
CA TYR A 36 -15.52 -6.62 2.05
C TYR A 36 -16.18 -7.51 3.11
N LEU A 37 -15.38 -8.21 3.92
CA LEU A 37 -15.88 -9.09 4.98
C LEU A 37 -16.68 -8.31 6.03
N GLU A 38 -16.25 -7.09 6.36
CA GLU A 38 -16.99 -6.22 7.27
C GLU A 38 -18.34 -5.82 6.69
N LYS A 39 -18.38 -5.37 5.43
CA LYS A 39 -19.63 -4.97 4.76
C LYS A 39 -20.58 -6.13 4.48
N SER A 40 -20.06 -7.34 4.28
CA SER A 40 -20.86 -8.53 4.02
C SER A 40 -21.30 -9.26 5.30
N GLY A 41 -20.87 -8.80 6.47
CA GLY A 41 -21.18 -9.43 7.77
C GLY A 41 -20.42 -10.74 8.03
N GLN A 42 -19.36 -11.02 7.26
CA GLN A 42 -18.57 -12.26 7.34
C GLN A 42 -17.25 -12.09 8.11
N LEU A 43 -16.99 -10.89 8.66
CA LEU A 43 -15.76 -10.61 9.41
C LEU A 43 -15.83 -11.18 10.83
N THR A 44 -15.08 -12.25 11.09
CA THR A 44 -14.87 -12.77 12.45
C THR A 44 -13.73 -12.03 13.15
N PRO A 45 -13.67 -12.06 14.50
CA PRO A 45 -12.54 -11.50 15.26
C PRO A 45 -11.18 -12.06 14.82
N GLU A 46 -11.09 -13.36 14.58
CA GLU A 46 -9.84 -14.03 14.19
C GLU A 46 -9.35 -13.53 12.81
N ILE A 47 -10.27 -13.36 11.86
CA ILE A 47 -9.94 -12.84 10.52
C ILE A 47 -9.54 -11.36 10.62
N ARG A 48 -10.24 -10.57 11.45
CA ARG A 48 -9.91 -9.17 11.72
C ARG A 48 -8.50 -9.04 12.29
N ASP A 49 -8.17 -9.81 13.32
CA ASP A 49 -6.86 -9.75 13.97
C ASP A 49 -5.74 -10.17 13.01
N LYS A 50 -5.96 -11.20 12.19
CA LYS A 50 -5.02 -11.62 11.15
C LYS A 50 -4.80 -10.53 10.10
N ALA A 51 -5.88 -9.95 9.55
CA ALA A 51 -5.80 -8.90 8.54
C ALA A 51 -5.08 -7.65 9.09
N GLN A 52 -5.46 -7.19 10.29
CA GLN A 52 -4.80 -6.05 10.93
C GLN A 52 -3.35 -6.34 11.31
N GLY A 53 -3.01 -7.57 11.72
CA GLY A 53 -1.63 -8.00 11.94
C GLY A 53 -0.79 -7.92 10.67
N PHE A 54 -1.33 -8.37 9.53
CA PHE A 54 -0.67 -8.26 8.23
C PHE A 54 -0.51 -6.80 7.78
N LEU A 55 -1.54 -5.96 7.98
CA LEU A 55 -1.47 -4.53 7.70
C LEU A 55 -0.39 -3.85 8.57
N LYS A 56 -0.36 -4.09 9.89
CA LYS A 56 0.67 -3.51 10.77
C LYS A 56 2.08 -3.90 10.33
N SER A 57 2.29 -5.18 10.04
CA SER A 57 3.58 -5.70 9.56
C SER A 57 3.99 -5.08 8.21
N GLY A 58 3.06 -5.02 7.26
CA GLY A 58 3.32 -4.43 5.95
C GLY A 58 3.58 -2.94 6.00
N TYR A 59 2.88 -2.19 6.86
CA TYR A 59 3.14 -0.78 7.10
C TYR A 59 4.57 -0.56 7.62
N GLN A 60 4.95 -1.25 8.70
CA GLN A 60 6.30 -1.14 9.28
C GLN A 60 7.39 -1.55 8.28
N ARG A 61 7.11 -2.54 7.44
CA ARG A 61 8.02 -2.96 6.37
C ARG A 61 8.13 -1.92 5.26
N GLU A 62 7.02 -1.29 4.86
CA GLU A 62 7.02 -0.30 3.80
C GLU A 62 7.86 0.95 4.16
N LEU A 63 7.88 1.32 5.44
CA LEU A 63 8.71 2.43 5.93
C LEU A 63 10.22 2.22 5.71
N LYS A 64 10.67 0.98 5.52
CA LYS A 64 12.08 0.70 5.16
C LYS A 64 12.42 1.16 3.74
N TYR A 65 11.41 1.39 2.91
CA TYR A 65 11.55 1.84 1.53
C TYR A 65 11.26 3.35 1.36
N LYS A 66 11.03 4.07 2.47
CA LYS A 66 10.87 5.52 2.49
C LYS A 66 12.24 6.21 2.35
N HIS A 67 12.27 7.25 1.52
CA HIS A 67 13.39 8.16 1.35
C HIS A 67 13.29 9.35 2.32
N ASP A 68 14.40 10.06 2.50
CA ASP A 68 14.45 11.23 3.39
C ASP A 68 13.56 12.38 2.89
N ASP A 69 13.29 12.44 1.59
CA ASP A 69 12.40 13.41 0.96
C ASP A 69 10.90 13.05 1.05
N GLY A 70 10.56 11.89 1.64
CA GLY A 70 9.19 11.42 1.79
C GLY A 70 8.70 10.43 0.74
N SER A 71 9.46 10.23 -0.34
CA SER A 71 9.10 9.33 -1.43
C SER A 71 9.35 7.85 -1.09
N TYR A 72 8.82 6.95 -1.91
CA TYR A 72 9.02 5.50 -1.78
C TYR A 72 9.55 4.92 -3.10
N SER A 73 10.44 3.93 -3.02
CA SER A 73 10.95 3.19 -4.17
C SER A 73 11.03 1.68 -3.87
N ALA A 74 11.35 0.84 -4.86
CA ALA A 74 11.41 -0.60 -4.65
C ALA A 74 12.46 -1.00 -3.60
N PHE A 75 13.62 -0.34 -3.59
CA PHE A 75 14.73 -0.64 -2.69
C PHE A 75 15.06 0.49 -1.70
N GLY A 76 14.16 1.47 -1.54
CA GLY A 76 14.35 2.61 -0.65
C GLY A 76 15.63 3.37 -0.97
N LYS A 77 16.40 3.72 0.07
CA LYS A 77 17.65 4.50 -0.05
C LYS A 77 18.75 3.87 -0.91
N SER A 78 18.63 2.60 -1.30
CA SER A 78 19.52 1.99 -2.29
C SER A 78 19.24 2.47 -3.72
N ASP A 79 18.01 2.91 -4.00
CA ASP A 79 17.68 3.61 -5.24
C ASP A 79 18.08 5.08 -5.12
N ALA A 80 18.52 5.69 -6.24
CA ALA A 80 18.93 7.09 -6.24
C ALA A 80 17.76 8.08 -6.06
N THR A 81 16.53 7.65 -6.37
CA THR A 81 15.33 8.49 -6.36
C THR A 81 14.10 7.68 -5.97
N GLY A 82 13.08 8.38 -5.45
CA GLY A 82 11.74 7.84 -5.29
C GLY A 82 11.07 7.48 -6.62
N ASN A 83 10.00 6.69 -6.53
CA ASN A 83 9.16 6.33 -7.65
C ASN A 83 7.79 6.99 -7.54
N THR A 84 7.37 7.74 -8.56
CA THR A 84 6.09 8.48 -8.53
C THR A 84 4.90 7.56 -8.32
N TRP A 85 4.84 6.47 -9.08
CA TRP A 85 3.71 5.54 -9.05
C TRP A 85 3.64 4.82 -7.69
N LEU A 86 4.77 4.31 -7.20
CA LEU A 86 4.80 3.62 -5.90
C LEU A 86 4.47 4.57 -4.76
N THR A 87 5.01 5.80 -4.78
CA THR A 87 4.72 6.81 -3.75
C THR A 87 3.22 7.14 -3.72
N ALA A 88 2.59 7.35 -4.89
CA ALA A 88 1.15 7.58 -4.97
C ALA A 88 0.33 6.37 -4.51
N PHE A 89 0.78 5.16 -4.84
CA PHE A 89 0.13 3.92 -4.42
C PHE A 89 0.20 3.73 -2.90
N VAL A 90 1.35 4.00 -2.29
CA VAL A 90 1.55 4.01 -0.83
C VAL A 90 0.61 4.99 -0.16
N VAL A 91 0.57 6.25 -0.62
CA VAL A 91 -0.34 7.29 -0.09
C VAL A 91 -1.79 6.81 -0.10
N LYS A 92 -2.26 6.28 -1.24
CA LYS A 92 -3.63 5.77 -1.39
C LYS A 92 -3.93 4.65 -0.40
N CYS A 93 -3.07 3.64 -0.35
CA CYS A 93 -3.28 2.48 0.51
C CYS A 93 -3.15 2.82 2.00
N PHE A 94 -2.22 3.69 2.38
CA PHE A 94 -2.08 4.16 3.75
C PHE A 94 -3.32 4.93 4.19
N GLY A 95 -3.83 5.84 3.36
CA GLY A 95 -5.08 6.54 3.62
C GLY A 95 -6.27 5.60 3.84
N GLN A 96 -6.39 4.56 3.00
CA GLN A 96 -7.45 3.55 3.13
C GLN A 96 -7.27 2.59 4.32
N ALA A 97 -6.05 2.42 4.83
CA ALA A 97 -5.76 1.54 5.97
C ALA A 97 -6.01 2.20 7.33
N ARG A 98 -6.06 3.54 7.41
CA ARG A 98 -6.27 4.31 8.65
C ARG A 98 -7.47 3.89 9.50
N PRO A 99 -8.62 3.46 8.94
CA PRO A 99 -9.74 2.97 9.75
C PRO A 99 -9.46 1.65 10.49
N TYR A 100 -8.44 0.90 10.05
CA TYR A 100 -8.18 -0.46 10.53
C TYR A 100 -6.91 -0.57 11.36
N ILE A 101 -5.90 0.27 11.10
CA ILE A 101 -4.63 0.29 11.83
C ILE A 101 -4.14 1.72 12.01
N PHE A 102 -3.27 1.94 13.00
CA PHE A 102 -2.58 3.20 13.15
C PHE A 102 -1.59 3.40 11.98
N ILE A 103 -1.71 4.56 11.33
CA ILE A 103 -0.78 5.06 10.33
C ILE A 103 -0.42 6.48 10.74
N ASP A 104 0.86 6.77 10.88
CA ASP A 104 1.34 8.13 11.12
C ASP A 104 0.96 9.04 9.95
N GLN A 105 0.23 10.10 10.27
CA GLN A 105 -0.23 11.10 9.31
C GLN A 105 0.94 11.81 8.61
N GLN A 106 2.06 12.00 9.31
CA GLN A 106 3.26 12.63 8.74
C GLN A 106 3.80 11.84 7.55
N HIS A 107 3.74 10.50 7.58
CA HIS A 107 4.22 9.67 6.48
C HIS A 107 3.39 9.84 5.20
N ILE A 108 2.10 10.18 5.33
CA ILE A 108 1.22 10.48 4.18
C ILE A 108 1.50 11.90 3.67
N GLU A 109 1.65 12.86 4.59
CA GLU A 109 1.89 14.27 4.25
C GLU A 109 3.23 14.50 3.57
N ASP A 110 4.30 13.85 4.05
CA ASP A 110 5.62 13.88 3.42
C ASP A 110 5.55 13.39 1.97
N ALA A 111 4.90 12.24 1.75
CA ALA A 111 4.78 11.62 0.44
C ALA A 111 3.90 12.46 -0.51
N LEU A 112 2.81 13.04 -0.01
CA LEU A 112 1.96 13.96 -0.77
C LEU A 112 2.72 15.23 -1.17
N LYS A 113 3.49 15.82 -0.26
CA LYS A 113 4.32 16.99 -0.53
C LYS A 113 5.34 16.69 -1.61
N TRP A 114 5.99 15.53 -1.55
CA TRP A 114 6.92 15.09 -2.59
C TRP A 114 6.22 14.89 -3.94
N LEU A 115 5.04 14.28 -3.98
CA LEU A 115 4.26 14.13 -5.22
C LEU A 115 3.88 15.48 -5.83
N GLN A 116 3.47 16.45 -5.02
CA GLN A 116 3.13 17.81 -5.48
C GLN A 116 4.32 18.51 -6.14
N GLN A 117 5.54 18.29 -5.63
CA GLN A 117 6.76 18.82 -6.27
C GLN A 117 7.03 18.23 -7.65
N HIS A 118 6.44 17.05 -7.95
CA HIS A 118 6.54 16.36 -9.23
C HIS A 118 5.29 16.57 -10.11
N GLN A 119 4.38 17.46 -9.71
CA GLN A 119 3.25 17.88 -10.54
C GLN A 119 3.69 18.99 -11.51
N MET A 120 3.37 18.81 -12.78
CA MET A 120 3.58 19.80 -13.83
C MET A 120 2.52 20.90 -13.75
N GLU A 121 2.79 22.06 -14.35
CA GLU A 121 1.82 23.16 -14.48
C GLU A 121 0.52 22.73 -15.18
N SER A 122 0.58 21.71 -16.05
CA SER A 122 -0.59 21.11 -16.70
C SER A 122 -1.48 20.30 -15.76
N GLY A 123 -1.05 20.05 -14.53
CA GLY A 123 -1.71 19.17 -13.56
C GLY A 123 -1.29 17.69 -13.65
N CYS A 124 -0.55 17.28 -14.69
CA CYS A 124 -0.01 15.93 -14.82
C CYS A 124 1.16 15.68 -13.85
N PHE A 125 1.36 14.43 -13.43
CA PHE A 125 2.52 14.05 -12.62
C PHE A 125 3.65 13.50 -13.50
N GLN A 126 4.88 13.94 -13.25
CA GLN A 126 6.06 13.40 -13.91
C GLN A 126 6.35 11.98 -13.40
N SER A 127 6.56 11.05 -14.33
CA SER A 127 6.99 9.69 -13.99
C SER A 127 8.50 9.69 -13.71
N VAL A 128 8.88 9.63 -12.44
CA VAL A 128 10.27 9.51 -12.00
C VAL A 128 10.50 8.19 -11.26
N GLY A 129 11.75 7.75 -11.25
CA GLY A 129 12.16 6.46 -10.69
C GLY A 129 11.95 5.29 -11.66
N LYS A 130 12.45 4.12 -11.27
CA LYS A 130 12.27 2.86 -12.03
C LYS A 130 11.30 1.96 -11.30
N LEU A 131 10.29 1.45 -12.01
CA LEU A 131 9.52 0.30 -11.56
C LEU A 131 10.22 -0.96 -12.02
N LEU A 132 10.28 -1.97 -11.15
CA LEU A 132 10.84 -3.27 -11.53
C LEU A 132 9.75 -4.17 -12.10
N ASN A 133 8.48 -3.93 -11.73
CA ASN A 133 7.36 -4.71 -12.21
C ASN A 133 6.24 -3.82 -12.77
N ASN A 134 6.18 -3.73 -14.10
CA ASN A 134 5.17 -2.94 -14.82
C ASN A 134 3.77 -3.56 -14.76
N ALA A 135 3.60 -4.81 -14.29
CA ALA A 135 2.29 -5.44 -14.13
C ALA A 135 1.40 -4.74 -13.07
N LEU A 136 1.97 -3.78 -12.34
CA LEU A 136 1.28 -3.00 -11.31
C LEU A 136 0.71 -1.68 -11.85
N GLN A 137 1.18 -1.22 -13.01
CA GLN A 137 0.53 -0.14 -13.76
C GLN A 137 -0.64 -0.75 -14.52
N VAL A 138 -1.85 -0.60 -13.97
CA VAL A 138 -3.12 -0.93 -14.64
C VAL A 138 -3.77 0.35 -15.14
#